data_AF-A0A8T5T581-F1
#
_entry.id   AF-A0A8T5T581-F1
#
_cell.length_a   1.000
_cell.length_b   1.000
_cell.length_c   1.000
_cell.angle_alpha   90.00
_cell.angle_beta   90.00
_cell.angle_gamma   90.00
#
_symmetry.space_group_name_H-M   'P 1'
#
loop_
_entity.id
_entity.type
_entity.pdbx_description
1 polymer ?
#
loop_
_entity_poly.entity_id
_entity_poly.type
_entity_poly.pdbx_seq_one_letter_code
_entity_poly.pdbx_strand_id
1 'polypeptide(L)'
;MITGFAIILDEEILYVSNENKYAFFEIVLFIEKLIKSINPKNYWRLKNIFFENDNGRERMIIKHLITENNENLFYCITGDFISGSEEADRMLDEYIEKVSANYPNAEAIEKASSKSEFSKIVKLITAYLWDKYRDPIADEELIGNCLSNNNKILYCGISTQGLPIISKLYDDSLLQNIKQEASKENIDIFTSNLSAKLATITMNTQIRAKSHIKEIHFDDLGNDGCMKLILYSKINNFSLDLIASGDLFKIKEIFSQLESKISKEEILLSEFNGDLKPYRTLSSYLDEIINEFDQ
;
A
#
# COMPACT_ATOMS: atom_id res chain seq x y z
N MET A 1 -18.93 5.57 -0.51
CA MET A 1 -18.98 6.99 -0.91
C MET A 1 -17.58 7.61 -0.88
N ILE A 2 -17.24 8.47 -1.85
CA ILE A 2 -15.98 9.24 -1.86
C ILE A 2 -15.90 10.17 -0.65
N THR A 3 -14.71 10.31 -0.07
CA THR A 3 -14.48 11.11 1.14
C THR A 3 -13.32 12.09 1.04
N GLY A 4 -12.47 11.97 0.02
CA GLY A 4 -11.39 12.92 -0.20
C GLY A 4 -10.63 12.70 -1.52
N PHE A 5 -9.84 13.71 -1.85
CA PHE A 5 -8.94 13.79 -3.00
C PHE A 5 -7.65 14.44 -2.53
N ALA A 6 -6.53 14.04 -3.13
CA ALA A 6 -5.25 14.71 -2.91
C ALA A 6 -4.37 14.75 -4.16
N ILE A 7 -3.47 15.73 -4.15
CA ILE A 7 -2.31 15.81 -5.06
C ILE A 7 -1.08 15.82 -4.17
N ILE A 8 -0.15 14.90 -4.43
CA ILE A 8 1.10 14.76 -3.67
C ILE A 8 2.25 14.78 -4.67
N LEU A 9 3.27 15.59 -4.41
CA LEU A 9 4.49 15.65 -5.21
C LEU A 9 5.69 15.40 -4.29
N ASP A 10 6.39 14.29 -4.55
CA ASP A 10 7.39 13.71 -3.66
C ASP A 10 6.93 13.72 -2.19
N GLU A 11 7.65 14.42 -1.31
CA GLU A 11 7.37 14.43 0.12
C GLU A 11 6.33 15.48 0.55
N GLU A 12 5.68 16.18 -0.39
CA GLU A 12 4.75 17.26 -0.11
C GLU A 12 3.32 16.97 -0.60
N ILE A 13 2.35 17.12 0.31
CA ILE A 13 0.92 17.07 -0.02
C ILE A 13 0.49 18.47 -0.44
N LEU A 14 0.37 18.70 -1.74
CA LEU A 14 0.07 20.00 -2.35
C LEU A 14 -1.41 20.38 -2.24
N TYR A 15 -2.31 19.39 -2.15
CA TYR A 15 -3.74 19.61 -2.04
C TYR A 15 -4.43 18.47 -1.28
N VAL A 16 -5.38 18.83 -0.42
CA VAL A 16 -6.35 17.91 0.19
C VAL A 16 -7.73 18.57 0.14
N SER A 17 -8.74 17.85 -0.35
CA SER A 17 -10.12 18.37 -0.39
C SER A 17 -10.86 18.29 0.95
N ASN A 18 -10.44 17.37 1.83
CA ASN A 18 -11.00 17.15 3.15
C ASN A 18 -9.88 16.95 4.18
N GLU A 19 -9.63 17.97 5.01
CA GLU A 19 -8.53 17.96 6.00
C GLU A 19 -8.59 16.79 6.99
N ASN A 20 -9.79 16.27 7.28
CA ASN A 20 -9.93 15.09 8.14
C ASN A 20 -9.32 13.81 7.52
N LYS A 21 -9.04 13.84 6.22
CA LYS A 21 -8.40 12.75 5.47
C LYS A 21 -6.92 12.99 5.21
N TYR A 22 -6.35 14.11 5.66
CA TYR A 22 -4.92 14.41 5.47
C TYR A 22 -4.03 13.24 5.91
N ALA A 23 -4.29 12.67 7.09
CA ALA A 23 -3.52 11.57 7.63
C ALA A 23 -3.58 10.28 6.79
N PHE A 24 -4.65 10.05 6.02
CA PHE A 24 -4.72 8.92 5.09
C PHE A 24 -3.79 9.15 3.90
N PHE A 25 -3.77 10.38 3.35
CA PHE A 25 -2.87 10.74 2.26
C PHE A 25 -1.41 10.77 2.69
N GLU A 26 -1.12 11.12 3.94
CA GLU A 26 0.23 11.04 4.50
C GLU A 26 0.79 9.62 4.48
N ILE A 27 -0.07 8.57 4.57
CA ILE A 27 0.37 7.17 4.44
C ILE A 27 1.04 6.89 3.09
N VAL A 28 0.65 7.60 2.02
CA VAL A 28 1.30 7.49 0.70
C VAL A 28 2.79 7.83 0.78
N LEU A 29 3.19 8.82 1.59
CA LEU A 29 4.59 9.23 1.75
C LEU A 29 5.44 8.14 2.43
N PHE A 30 4.86 7.44 3.41
CA PHE A 30 5.55 6.32 4.07
C PHE A 30 5.72 5.13 3.11
N ILE A 31 4.70 4.87 2.28
CA ILE A 31 4.73 3.81 1.27
C ILE A 31 5.71 4.18 0.15
N GLU A 32 5.73 5.43 -0.31
CA GLU A 32 6.71 5.91 -1.28
C GLU A 32 8.15 5.69 -0.79
N LYS A 33 8.44 6.01 0.48
CA LYS A 33 9.76 5.76 1.10
C LYS A 33 10.11 4.27 1.16
N LEU A 34 9.12 3.39 1.32
CA LEU A 34 9.29 1.95 1.17
C LEU A 34 9.62 1.60 -0.30
N ILE A 35 8.79 2.01 -1.26
CA ILE A 35 8.96 1.72 -2.70
C ILE A 35 10.34 2.17 -3.18
N LYS A 36 10.73 3.43 -2.94
CA LYS A 36 12.02 4.00 -3.34
C LYS A 36 13.20 3.15 -2.84
N SER A 37 13.04 2.49 -1.70
CA SER A 37 14.10 1.67 -1.12
C SER A 37 14.19 0.24 -1.63
N ILE A 38 13.09 -0.34 -2.10
CA ILE A 38 13.05 -1.72 -2.62
C ILE A 38 12.96 -1.76 -4.14
N ASN A 39 12.72 -0.62 -4.77
CA ASN A 39 12.62 -0.42 -6.22
C ASN A 39 13.21 0.96 -6.61
N PRO A 40 14.53 1.16 -6.49
CA PRO A 40 15.18 2.43 -6.87
C PRO A 40 15.19 2.68 -8.39
N LYS A 41 14.88 1.67 -9.20
CA LYS A 41 14.75 1.79 -10.65
C LYS A 41 13.37 2.29 -11.09
N ASN A 42 12.46 2.56 -10.14
CA ASN A 42 11.14 3.11 -10.41
C ASN A 42 10.35 2.29 -11.43
N TYR A 43 10.32 0.95 -11.30
CA TYR A 43 9.44 0.09 -12.09
C TYR A 43 8.08 -0.18 -11.47
N TRP A 44 7.93 0.00 -10.16
CA TRP A 44 6.67 -0.19 -9.46
C TRP A 44 5.84 1.09 -9.42
N ARG A 45 4.53 0.97 -9.62
CA ARG A 45 3.56 2.06 -9.48
C ARG A 45 2.56 1.73 -8.39
N LEU A 46 2.39 2.64 -7.44
CA LEU A 46 1.40 2.48 -6.37
C LEU A 46 0.02 2.68 -6.97
N LYS A 47 -0.89 1.74 -6.70
CA LYS A 47 -2.22 1.71 -7.31
C LYS A 47 -3.33 1.83 -6.29
N ASN A 48 -3.26 1.06 -5.21
CA ASN A 48 -4.33 0.99 -4.24
C ASN A 48 -3.78 0.86 -2.82
N ILE A 49 -4.48 1.46 -1.87
CA ILE A 49 -4.30 1.20 -0.44
C ILE A 49 -5.68 0.93 0.17
N PHE A 50 -5.77 -0.13 0.97
CA PHE A 50 -6.96 -0.46 1.73
C PHE A 50 -6.75 -0.24 3.23
N PHE A 51 -7.71 0.45 3.85
CA PHE A 51 -7.78 0.74 5.26
C PHE A 51 -9.08 0.20 5.87
N GLU A 52 -9.01 -0.24 7.12
CA GLU A 52 -10.16 -0.69 7.89
C GLU A 52 -10.06 -0.20 9.35
N ASN A 53 -11.19 0.24 9.90
CA ASN A 53 -11.34 0.55 11.31
C ASN A 53 -12.74 0.14 11.80
N ASP A 54 -13.02 0.37 13.08
CA ASP A 54 -14.30 0.00 13.70
C ASP A 54 -15.52 0.71 13.06
N ASN A 55 -15.30 1.83 12.38
CA ASN A 55 -16.33 2.65 11.75
C ASN A 55 -16.55 2.33 10.27
N GLY A 56 -15.73 1.47 9.67
CA GLY A 56 -15.90 1.03 8.30
C GLY A 56 -14.60 0.85 7.53
N ARG A 57 -14.77 0.83 6.21
CA ARG A 57 -13.75 0.50 5.21
C ARG A 57 -13.46 1.72 4.35
N GLU A 58 -12.20 1.88 3.99
CA GLU A 58 -11.77 2.98 3.15
C GLU A 58 -10.69 2.52 2.18
N ARG A 59 -10.91 2.79 0.90
CA ARG A 59 -10.00 2.50 -0.18
C ARG A 59 -9.49 3.79 -0.77
N MET A 60 -8.19 3.81 -1.06
CA MET A 60 -7.54 4.85 -1.82
C MET A 60 -7.10 4.28 -3.16
N ILE A 61 -7.58 4.86 -4.25
CA ILE A 61 -7.03 4.62 -5.60
C ILE A 61 -6.05 5.74 -5.94
N ILE A 62 -4.96 5.34 -6.58
CA ILE A 62 -3.79 6.19 -6.77
C ILE A 62 -3.31 6.06 -8.21
N LYS A 63 -3.13 7.22 -8.86
CA LYS A 63 -2.33 7.31 -10.08
C LYS A 63 -0.96 7.79 -9.69
N HIS A 64 -0.01 6.87 -9.67
CA HIS A 64 1.40 7.17 -9.48
C HIS A 64 2.06 7.46 -10.83
N LEU A 65 2.62 8.65 -11.00
CA LEU A 65 3.39 9.08 -12.17
C LEU A 65 4.82 9.42 -11.75
N ILE A 66 5.78 9.15 -12.63
CA ILE A 66 7.17 9.63 -12.49
C ILE A 66 7.35 10.78 -13.47
N THR A 67 7.74 11.95 -12.97
CA THR A 67 7.95 13.15 -13.79
C THR A 67 9.24 13.03 -14.62
N GLU A 68 9.43 13.93 -15.59
CA GLU A 68 10.69 14.04 -16.35
C GLU A 68 11.89 14.34 -15.45
N ASN A 69 11.66 14.98 -14.30
CA ASN A 69 12.67 15.27 -13.29
C ASN A 69 12.87 14.11 -12.28
N ASN A 70 12.25 12.95 -12.52
CA ASN A 70 12.29 11.77 -11.66
C ASN A 70 11.64 11.99 -10.27
N GLU A 71 10.65 12.87 -10.20
CA GLU A 71 9.82 13.13 -9.02
C GLU A 71 8.59 12.23 -9.03
N ASN A 72 8.04 11.92 -7.86
CA ASN A 72 6.87 11.05 -7.74
C ASN A 72 5.63 11.93 -7.59
N LEU A 73 4.74 11.90 -8.58
CA LEU A 73 3.48 12.63 -8.56
C LEU A 73 2.34 11.63 -8.34
N PHE A 74 1.57 11.85 -7.28
CA PHE A 74 0.42 11.03 -6.93
C PHE A 74 -0.86 11.86 -7.00
N TYR A 75 -1.82 11.34 -7.76
CA TYR A 75 -3.22 11.75 -7.66
C TYR A 75 -3.97 10.67 -6.91
N CYS A 76 -4.67 11.05 -5.85
CA CYS A 76 -5.32 10.12 -4.94
C CYS A 76 -6.80 10.45 -4.79
N ILE A 77 -7.64 9.42 -4.77
CA ILE A 77 -9.05 9.50 -4.35
C ILE A 77 -9.25 8.48 -3.24
N THR A 78 -9.89 8.90 -2.14
CA THR A 78 -10.21 8.03 -1.02
C THR A 78 -11.72 7.97 -0.77
N GLY A 79 -12.23 6.81 -0.38
CA GLY A 79 -13.65 6.59 -0.13
C GLY A 79 -13.98 5.15 0.19
N ASP A 80 -15.25 4.91 0.47
CA ASP A 80 -15.79 3.56 0.61
C ASP A 80 -16.36 3.08 -0.73
N PHE A 81 -15.57 2.34 -1.50
CA PHE A 81 -15.97 1.79 -2.79
C PHE A 81 -15.39 0.39 -2.95
N ILE A 82 -15.91 -0.36 -3.91
CA ILE A 82 -15.52 -1.75 -4.15
C ILE A 82 -14.07 -1.85 -4.68
N SER A 83 -13.43 -2.99 -4.46
CA SER A 83 -12.09 -3.24 -5.01
C SER A 83 -12.19 -3.34 -6.53
N GLY A 84 -11.35 -2.59 -7.26
CA GLY A 84 -11.38 -2.57 -8.73
C GLY A 84 -12.56 -1.79 -9.32
N SER A 85 -13.11 -0.83 -8.56
CA SER A 85 -14.15 0.10 -9.03
C SER A 85 -13.72 0.84 -10.31
N GLU A 86 -14.36 0.54 -11.43
CA GLU A 86 -14.15 1.20 -12.72
C GLU A 86 -14.63 2.65 -12.66
N GLU A 87 -15.72 2.93 -11.95
CA GLU A 87 -16.23 4.30 -11.81
C GLU A 87 -15.28 5.16 -11.00
N ALA A 88 -14.68 4.62 -9.93
CA ALA A 88 -13.66 5.34 -9.18
C ALA A 88 -12.40 5.57 -10.05
N ASP A 89 -11.97 4.58 -10.83
CA ASP A 89 -10.84 4.73 -11.76
C ASP A 89 -11.12 5.79 -12.84
N ARG A 90 -12.32 5.81 -13.43
CA ARG A 90 -12.75 6.86 -14.38
C ARG A 90 -12.78 8.24 -13.74
N MET A 91 -13.25 8.33 -12.49
CA MET A 91 -13.25 9.57 -11.72
C MET A 91 -11.83 10.07 -11.45
N LEU A 92 -10.88 9.17 -11.16
CA LEU A 92 -9.47 9.49 -10.98
C LEU A 92 -8.82 9.97 -12.28
N ASP A 93 -9.10 9.31 -13.41
CA ASP A 93 -8.58 9.73 -14.71
C ASP A 93 -9.15 11.11 -15.12
N GLU A 94 -10.44 11.37 -14.91
CA GLU A 94 -11.04 12.68 -15.18
C GLU A 94 -10.54 13.77 -14.20
N TYR A 95 -10.24 13.39 -12.95
CA TYR A 95 -9.57 14.29 -12.00
C TYR A 95 -8.24 14.77 -12.53
N ILE A 96 -7.41 13.84 -13.01
CA ILE A 96 -6.10 14.15 -13.59
C ILE A 96 -6.28 15.03 -14.82
N GLU A 97 -7.16 14.65 -15.76
CA GLU A 97 -7.41 15.41 -16.99
C GLU A 97 -7.75 16.87 -16.68
N LYS A 98 -8.69 17.12 -15.75
CA LYS A 98 -9.12 18.48 -15.40
C LYS A 98 -8.04 19.27 -14.67
N VAL A 99 -7.26 18.63 -13.80
CA VAL A 99 -6.11 19.29 -13.16
C VAL A 99 -5.06 19.63 -14.20
N SER A 100 -4.71 18.69 -15.08
CA SER A 100 -3.71 18.86 -16.15
C SER A 100 -4.11 19.91 -17.18
N ALA A 101 -5.41 20.11 -17.44
CA ALA A 101 -5.90 21.19 -18.30
C ALA A 101 -5.57 22.60 -17.74
N ASN A 102 -5.42 22.72 -16.41
CA ASN A 102 -5.06 23.96 -15.74
C ASN A 102 -3.56 24.03 -15.40
N TYR A 103 -2.95 22.88 -15.11
CA TYR A 103 -1.57 22.71 -14.66
C TYR A 103 -0.90 21.55 -15.39
N PRO A 104 -0.29 21.77 -16.57
CA PRO A 104 0.04 20.71 -17.52
C PRO A 104 1.16 19.77 -17.07
N ASN A 105 1.96 20.15 -16.08
CA ASN A 105 3.08 19.35 -15.58
C ASN A 105 3.32 19.60 -14.07
N ALA A 106 4.18 18.77 -13.47
CA ALA A 106 4.49 18.84 -12.04
C ALA A 106 5.04 20.20 -11.62
N GLU A 107 5.94 20.80 -12.40
CA GLU A 107 6.50 22.13 -12.13
C GLU A 107 5.40 23.22 -12.09
N ALA A 108 4.42 23.15 -12.98
CA ALA A 108 3.28 24.07 -12.98
C ALA A 108 2.39 23.88 -11.74
N ILE A 109 2.20 22.63 -11.30
CA ILE A 109 1.45 22.30 -10.08
C ILE A 109 2.18 22.84 -8.85
N GLU A 110 3.48 22.55 -8.71
CA GLU A 110 4.32 23.00 -7.60
C GLU A 110 4.34 24.54 -7.48
N LYS A 111 4.56 25.24 -8.60
CA LYS A 111 4.53 26.72 -8.60
C LYS A 111 3.16 27.29 -8.23
N ALA A 112 2.09 26.60 -8.62
CA ALA A 112 0.72 27.03 -8.34
C ALA A 112 0.27 26.70 -6.93
N SER A 113 0.74 25.61 -6.31
CA SER A 113 0.28 25.12 -5.01
C SER A 113 0.43 26.15 -3.88
N SER A 114 1.46 26.99 -3.95
CA SER A 114 1.69 28.11 -3.03
C SER A 114 0.66 29.24 -3.12
N LYS A 115 -0.19 29.27 -4.16
CA LYS A 115 -1.16 30.33 -4.43
C LYS A 115 -2.56 29.90 -4.01
N SER A 116 -3.32 30.82 -3.43
CA SER A 116 -4.69 30.55 -2.96
C SER A 116 -5.63 30.09 -4.10
N GLU A 117 -5.36 30.56 -5.32
CA GLU A 117 -6.12 30.27 -6.53
C GLU A 117 -6.07 28.79 -6.89
N PHE A 118 -4.95 28.12 -6.63
CA PHE A 118 -4.79 26.70 -6.92
C PHE A 118 -5.80 25.85 -6.14
N SER A 119 -5.82 26.01 -4.81
CA SER A 119 -6.78 25.29 -3.96
C SER A 119 -8.24 25.58 -4.36
N LYS A 120 -8.56 26.83 -4.75
CA LYS A 120 -9.90 27.21 -5.22
C LYS A 120 -10.28 26.48 -6.51
N ILE A 121 -9.39 26.46 -7.50
CA ILE A 121 -9.63 25.79 -8.80
C ILE A 121 -9.77 24.29 -8.60
N VAL A 122 -8.83 23.67 -7.88
CA VAL A 122 -8.86 22.22 -7.63
C VAL A 122 -10.10 21.83 -6.80
N LYS A 123 -10.54 22.69 -5.86
CA LYS A 123 -11.80 22.48 -5.11
C LYS A 123 -13.05 22.52 -6.00
N LEU A 124 -13.08 23.38 -7.02
CA LEU A 124 -14.19 23.39 -7.98
C LEU A 124 -14.20 22.10 -8.82
N ILE A 125 -13.03 21.63 -9.23
CA ILE A 125 -12.87 20.35 -9.95
C ILE A 125 -13.36 19.19 -9.09
N THR A 126 -12.90 19.07 -7.84
CA THR A 126 -13.28 17.96 -6.95
C THR A 126 -14.75 18.01 -6.56
N ALA A 127 -15.34 19.19 -6.38
CA ALA A 127 -16.78 19.34 -6.14
C ALA A 127 -17.62 18.85 -7.34
N TYR A 128 -17.22 19.21 -8.56
CA TYR A 128 -17.87 18.72 -9.77
C TYR A 128 -17.80 17.19 -9.90
N LEU A 129 -16.61 16.61 -9.67
CA LEU A 129 -16.43 15.16 -9.78
C LEU A 129 -17.18 14.41 -8.70
N TRP A 130 -17.22 14.95 -7.47
CA TRP A 130 -18.02 14.38 -6.40
C TRP A 130 -19.48 14.29 -6.82
N ASP A 131 -20.05 15.39 -7.32
CA ASP A 131 -21.47 15.42 -7.73
C ASP A 131 -21.75 14.44 -8.87
N LYS A 132 -20.86 14.39 -9.86
CA LYS A 132 -21.01 13.51 -11.04
C LYS A 132 -20.93 12.01 -10.72
N TYR A 133 -20.00 11.60 -9.85
CA TYR A 133 -19.68 10.18 -9.62
C TYR A 133 -20.22 9.61 -8.31
N ARG A 134 -20.90 10.41 -7.48
CA ARG A 134 -21.45 9.94 -6.19
C ARG A 134 -22.33 8.71 -6.35
N ASP A 135 -23.34 8.80 -7.21
CA ASP A 135 -24.34 7.74 -7.38
C ASP A 135 -23.77 6.58 -8.22
N PRO A 136 -23.07 6.81 -9.37
CA PRO A 136 -22.44 5.73 -10.13
C PRO A 136 -21.53 4.80 -9.31
N ILE A 137 -20.70 5.37 -8.41
CA ILE A 137 -19.81 4.58 -7.55
C ILE A 137 -20.60 3.80 -6.49
N ALA A 138 -21.73 4.34 -6.01
CA ALA A 138 -22.57 3.67 -5.03
C ALA A 138 -23.33 2.47 -5.62
N ASP A 139 -23.69 2.56 -6.90
CA ASP A 139 -24.47 1.56 -7.62
C ASP A 139 -23.61 0.49 -8.31
N GLU A 140 -22.27 0.60 -8.23
CA GLU A 140 -21.36 -0.30 -8.92
C GLU A 140 -21.34 -1.71 -8.32
N GLU A 141 -21.48 -2.72 -9.18
CA GLU A 141 -21.43 -4.13 -8.81
C GLU A 141 -20.03 -4.72 -8.99
N LEU A 142 -19.67 -5.69 -8.15
CA LEU A 142 -18.40 -6.41 -8.24
C LEU A 142 -18.34 -7.25 -9.52
N ILE A 143 -17.46 -6.87 -10.44
CA ILE A 143 -17.09 -7.69 -11.59
C ILE A 143 -15.82 -8.46 -11.22
N GLY A 144 -15.97 -9.75 -10.91
CA GLY A 144 -14.84 -10.60 -10.59
C GLY A 144 -14.03 -10.90 -11.85
N ASN A 145 -12.83 -10.32 -11.96
CA ASN A 145 -11.82 -10.76 -12.91
C ASN A 145 -10.43 -10.62 -12.29
N CYS A 146 -9.71 -11.74 -12.15
CA CYS A 146 -8.25 -11.77 -12.27
C CYS A 146 -7.79 -13.23 -12.31
N LEU A 147 -7.20 -13.64 -13.44
CA LEU A 147 -6.41 -14.85 -13.56
C LEU A 147 -4.98 -14.44 -13.86
N SER A 148 -4.07 -14.77 -12.95
CA SER A 148 -2.63 -14.71 -13.13
C SER A 148 -2.08 -16.06 -12.67
N ASN A 149 -1.30 -16.72 -13.52
CA ASN A 149 -0.99 -18.15 -13.33
C ASN A 149 0.27 -18.44 -12.51
N ASN A 150 1.04 -17.41 -12.13
CA ASN A 150 2.29 -17.58 -11.38
C ASN A 150 2.26 -16.79 -10.09
N ASN A 151 1.86 -17.48 -9.03
CA ASN A 151 1.87 -16.92 -7.70
C ASN A 151 3.30 -16.95 -7.15
N LYS A 152 3.70 -15.97 -6.34
CA LYS A 152 4.95 -15.98 -5.58
C LYS A 152 4.82 -15.25 -4.25
N ILE A 153 5.27 -15.85 -3.16
CA ILE A 153 5.50 -15.16 -1.88
C ILE A 153 6.93 -14.65 -1.88
N LEU A 154 7.09 -13.35 -1.64
CA LEU A 154 8.38 -12.68 -1.66
C LEU A 154 8.93 -12.51 -0.25
N TYR A 155 8.06 -12.15 0.69
CA TYR A 155 8.42 -11.85 2.07
C TYR A 155 7.26 -12.18 3.01
N CYS A 156 7.58 -12.64 4.22
CA CYS A 156 6.63 -12.64 5.34
C CYS A 156 7.34 -12.25 6.64
N GLY A 157 6.62 -11.57 7.53
CA GLY A 157 7.16 -11.20 8.83
C GLY A 157 6.09 -10.91 9.87
N ILE A 158 6.52 -11.00 11.13
CA ILE A 158 5.76 -10.61 12.31
C ILE A 158 6.53 -9.48 12.99
N SER A 159 5.84 -8.40 13.30
CA SER A 159 6.42 -7.24 13.99
C SER A 159 5.53 -6.79 15.14
N THR A 160 6.06 -5.99 16.07
CA THR A 160 5.28 -5.33 17.12
C THR A 160 5.85 -3.95 17.39
N GLN A 161 5.00 -2.92 17.48
CA GLN A 161 5.41 -1.55 17.79
C GLN A 161 6.60 -1.03 16.96
N GLY A 162 6.69 -1.39 15.67
CA GLY A 162 7.82 -1.00 14.81
C GLY A 162 9.04 -1.91 14.87
N LEU A 163 9.04 -2.94 15.74
CA LEU A 163 10.14 -3.88 15.93
C LEU A 163 9.88 -5.20 15.18
N PRO A 164 10.77 -5.60 14.26
CA PRO A 164 10.75 -6.94 13.67
C PRO A 164 10.95 -8.02 14.73
N ILE A 165 10.06 -9.01 14.77
CA ILE A 165 10.19 -10.21 15.62
C ILE A 165 10.72 -11.36 14.79
N ILE A 166 10.03 -11.67 13.69
CA ILE A 166 10.47 -12.62 12.68
C ILE A 166 10.28 -11.98 11.32
N SER A 167 11.25 -12.16 10.45
CA SER A 167 11.18 -11.69 9.08
C SER A 167 11.94 -12.65 8.19
N LYS A 168 11.33 -13.04 7.08
CA LYS A 168 11.95 -13.94 6.12
C LYS A 168 11.70 -13.44 4.70
N LEU A 169 12.80 -13.33 3.97
CA LEU A 169 12.80 -13.14 2.52
C LEU A 169 12.83 -14.51 1.86
N TYR A 170 11.88 -14.72 0.96
CA TYR A 170 11.69 -15.98 0.25
C TYR A 170 12.04 -15.88 -1.23
N ASP A 171 12.07 -14.65 -1.75
CA ASP A 171 12.51 -14.36 -3.09
C ASP A 171 13.53 -13.23 -3.10
N ASP A 172 14.77 -13.58 -3.42
CA ASP A 172 15.88 -12.63 -3.52
C ASP A 172 15.76 -11.70 -4.75
N SER A 173 14.73 -11.86 -5.60
CA SER A 173 14.45 -10.90 -6.68
C SER A 173 14.31 -9.46 -6.17
N LEU A 174 13.88 -9.25 -4.92
CA LEU A 174 13.83 -7.93 -4.29
C LEU A 174 15.22 -7.30 -4.10
N LEU A 175 16.29 -8.11 -3.97
CA LEU A 175 17.68 -7.62 -3.89
C LEU A 175 18.23 -7.18 -5.26
N GLN A 176 17.76 -7.81 -6.34
CA GLN A 176 18.18 -7.44 -7.70
C GLN A 176 17.77 -6.00 -8.05
N ASN A 177 16.68 -5.53 -7.45
CA ASN A 177 16.21 -4.16 -7.63
C ASN A 177 17.16 -3.12 -7.03
N ILE A 178 17.89 -3.47 -5.96
CA ILE A 178 18.86 -2.59 -5.27
C ILE A 178 20.32 -2.83 -5.68
N LYS A 179 20.56 -3.65 -6.72
CA LYS A 179 21.90 -4.00 -7.25
C LYS A 179 22.84 -4.58 -6.17
N GLN A 180 22.31 -5.30 -5.19
CA GLN A 180 23.10 -6.01 -4.20
C GLN A 180 23.22 -7.49 -4.58
N GLU A 181 24.37 -8.09 -4.29
CA GLU A 181 24.54 -9.54 -4.39
C GLU A 181 23.69 -10.23 -3.32
N ALA A 182 23.10 -11.38 -3.66
CA ALA A 182 22.32 -12.22 -2.74
C ALA A 182 23.23 -12.99 -1.77
N SER A 183 24.04 -12.26 -1.00
CA SER A 183 24.79 -12.82 0.12
C SER A 183 23.87 -12.92 1.34
N LYS A 184 24.16 -13.86 2.25
CA LYS A 184 23.40 -14.02 3.49
C LYS A 184 23.34 -12.72 4.30
N GLU A 185 24.45 -12.01 4.41
CA GLU A 185 24.53 -10.73 5.13
C GLU A 185 23.62 -9.66 4.49
N ASN A 186 23.64 -9.54 3.16
CA ASN A 186 22.79 -8.58 2.46
C ASN A 186 21.31 -8.94 2.58
N ILE A 187 20.96 -10.23 2.50
CA ILE A 187 19.59 -10.73 2.73
C ILE A 187 19.14 -10.35 4.14
N ASP A 188 19.94 -10.62 5.18
CA ASP A 188 19.59 -10.34 6.57
C ASP A 188 19.40 -8.84 6.81
N ILE A 189 20.30 -7.99 6.29
CA ILE A 189 20.22 -6.53 6.40
C ILE A 189 18.98 -6.00 5.68
N PHE A 190 18.75 -6.44 4.44
CA PHE A 190 17.58 -6.03 3.66
C PHE A 190 16.27 -6.44 4.33
N THR A 191 16.19 -7.70 4.77
CA THR A 191 14.99 -8.27 5.41
C THR A 191 14.64 -7.53 6.70
N SER A 192 15.65 -7.19 7.50
CA SER A 192 15.50 -6.38 8.71
C SER A 192 14.98 -4.97 8.39
N ASN A 193 15.61 -4.30 7.43
CA ASN A 193 15.21 -2.95 6.99
C ASN A 193 13.79 -2.92 6.40
N LEU A 194 13.45 -3.91 5.58
CA LEU A 194 12.12 -4.07 5.00
C LEU A 194 11.07 -4.24 6.10
N SER A 195 11.30 -5.15 7.05
CA SER A 195 10.40 -5.40 8.17
C SER A 195 10.16 -4.13 9.00
N ALA A 196 11.22 -3.38 9.33
CA ALA A 196 11.10 -2.14 10.09
C ALA A 196 10.27 -1.07 9.36
N LYS A 197 10.41 -0.96 8.04
CA LYS A 197 9.62 -0.04 7.22
C LYS A 197 8.16 -0.44 7.13
N LEU A 198 7.86 -1.73 6.95
CA LEU A 198 6.49 -2.24 6.96
C LEU A 198 5.81 -1.96 8.30
N ALA A 199 6.48 -2.26 9.41
CA ALA A 199 5.99 -2.00 10.75
C ALA A 199 5.76 -0.49 11.01
N THR A 200 6.63 0.37 10.46
CA THR A 200 6.49 1.83 10.51
C THR A 200 5.22 2.31 9.79
N ILE A 201 4.88 1.73 8.64
CA ILE A 201 3.63 2.05 7.91
C ILE A 201 2.43 1.65 8.75
N THR A 202 2.42 0.43 9.31
CA THR A 202 1.34 -0.06 10.18
C THR A 202 1.13 0.88 11.37
N MET A 203 2.21 1.23 12.07
CA MET A 203 2.18 2.10 13.25
C MET A 203 1.70 3.52 12.90
N ASN A 204 2.22 4.13 11.83
CA ASN A 204 1.80 5.48 11.44
C ASN A 204 0.33 5.50 11.00
N THR A 205 -0.15 4.45 10.31
CA THR A 205 -1.57 4.33 9.96
C THR A 205 -2.45 4.28 11.21
N GLN A 206 -2.05 3.49 12.21
CA GLN A 206 -2.80 3.38 13.46
C GLN A 206 -2.80 4.69 14.27
N ILE A 207 -1.66 5.38 14.37
CA ILE A 207 -1.53 6.59 15.19
C ILE A 207 -2.16 7.80 14.50
N ARG A 208 -1.86 8.01 13.22
CA ARG A 208 -2.21 9.22 12.49
C ARG A 208 -3.59 9.13 11.88
N ALA A 209 -3.88 8.06 11.15
CA ALA A 209 -5.15 7.86 10.46
C ALA A 209 -6.21 7.18 11.34
N LYS A 210 -5.85 6.73 12.56
CA LYS A 210 -6.73 5.98 13.48
C LYS A 210 -7.41 4.79 12.78
N SER A 211 -6.64 4.11 11.93
CA SER A 211 -7.10 3.00 11.11
C SER A 211 -6.03 1.92 11.01
N HIS A 212 -6.40 0.76 10.52
CA HIS A 212 -5.45 -0.29 10.16
C HIS A 212 -5.29 -0.34 8.65
N ILE A 213 -4.05 -0.34 8.18
CA ILE A 213 -3.76 -0.70 6.79
C ILE A 213 -3.95 -2.20 6.65
N LYS A 214 -4.54 -2.62 5.54
CA LYS A 214 -4.86 -4.02 5.24
C LYS A 214 -4.19 -4.49 3.97
N GLU A 215 -4.16 -3.65 2.96
CA GLU A 215 -3.62 -4.01 1.65
C GLU A 215 -2.91 -2.82 1.00
N ILE A 216 -1.81 -3.08 0.29
CA ILE A 216 -1.17 -2.13 -0.64
C ILE A 216 -0.91 -2.84 -1.95
N HIS A 217 -1.36 -2.26 -3.07
CA HIS A 217 -1.23 -2.86 -4.40
C HIS A 217 -0.27 -2.02 -5.25
N PHE A 218 0.61 -2.69 -5.97
CA PHE A 218 1.53 -2.08 -6.95
C PHE A 218 1.48 -2.79 -8.29
N ASP A 219 1.64 -2.04 -9.37
CA ASP A 219 1.92 -2.63 -10.69
C ASP A 219 3.43 -2.69 -10.90
N ASP A 220 3.96 -3.86 -11.26
CA ASP A 220 5.36 -4.04 -11.65
C ASP A 220 5.54 -3.92 -13.17
N LEU A 221 5.92 -2.72 -13.64
CA LEU A 221 6.14 -2.46 -15.06
C LEU A 221 7.35 -3.22 -15.63
N GLY A 222 8.25 -3.74 -14.79
CA GLY A 222 9.39 -4.55 -15.22
C GLY A 222 9.03 -6.01 -15.51
N ASN A 223 7.82 -6.44 -15.14
CA ASN A 223 7.32 -7.80 -15.29
C ASN A 223 5.92 -7.81 -15.92
N ASP A 224 5.78 -7.16 -17.08
CA ASP A 224 4.54 -7.07 -17.87
C ASP A 224 3.31 -6.55 -17.09
N GLY A 225 3.51 -5.70 -16.08
CA GLY A 225 2.43 -5.17 -15.26
C GLY A 225 1.91 -6.15 -14.20
N CYS A 226 2.69 -7.18 -13.85
CA CYS A 226 2.35 -8.11 -12.78
C CYS A 226 2.07 -7.36 -11.46
N MET A 227 0.90 -7.61 -10.86
CA MET A 227 0.53 -6.97 -9.61
C MET A 227 1.31 -7.56 -8.44
N LYS A 228 1.92 -6.69 -7.63
CA LYS A 228 2.49 -6.98 -6.32
C LYS A 228 1.51 -6.51 -5.25
N LEU A 229 1.39 -7.27 -4.18
CA LEU A 229 0.48 -7.01 -3.07
C LEU A 229 1.23 -7.10 -1.75
N ILE A 230 0.99 -6.16 -0.86
CA ILE A 230 1.35 -6.28 0.57
C ILE A 230 0.05 -6.46 1.35
N LEU A 231 -0.01 -7.52 2.14
CA LEU A 231 -1.10 -7.81 3.07
C LEU A 231 -0.64 -7.55 4.50
N TYR A 232 -1.54 -6.97 5.28
CA TYR A 232 -1.36 -6.67 6.70
C TYR A 232 -2.51 -7.27 7.51
N SER A 233 -2.17 -7.95 8.60
CA SER A 233 -3.12 -8.31 9.65
C SER A 233 -2.62 -7.88 11.02
N LYS A 234 -3.57 -7.58 11.92
CA LYS A 234 -3.30 -7.28 13.32
C LYS A 234 -3.67 -8.50 14.16
N ILE A 235 -2.69 -9.05 14.86
CA ILE A 235 -2.85 -10.16 15.80
C ILE A 235 -2.49 -9.63 17.18
N ASN A 236 -3.49 -9.25 17.98
CA ASN A 236 -3.31 -8.56 19.26
C ASN A 236 -2.43 -7.30 19.12
N ASN A 237 -1.24 -7.31 19.73
CA ASN A 237 -0.26 -6.23 19.69
C ASN A 237 0.80 -6.42 18.58
N PHE A 238 0.61 -7.41 17.71
CA PHE A 238 1.52 -7.76 16.61
C PHE A 238 0.89 -7.44 15.25
N SER A 239 1.75 -7.19 14.27
CA SER A 239 1.41 -7.10 12.85
C SER A 239 1.97 -8.33 12.14
N LEU A 240 1.16 -8.95 11.30
CA LEU A 240 1.57 -9.96 10.34
C LEU A 240 1.57 -9.31 8.96
N ASP A 241 2.72 -9.34 8.28
CA ASP A 241 2.94 -8.65 7.02
C ASP A 241 3.40 -9.66 5.95
N LEU A 242 2.81 -9.63 4.76
CA LEU A 242 3.16 -10.53 3.64
C LEU A 242 3.30 -9.73 2.35
N ILE A 243 4.39 -9.92 1.61
CA ILE A 243 4.54 -9.41 0.24
C ILE A 243 4.46 -10.58 -0.73
N ALA A 244 3.59 -10.48 -1.73
CA ALA A 244 3.39 -11.50 -2.74
C ALA A 244 3.08 -10.89 -4.13
N SER A 245 3.08 -11.74 -5.16
CA SER A 245 2.63 -11.41 -6.52
C SER A 245 1.87 -12.59 -7.13
N GLY A 246 0.87 -12.33 -7.97
CA GLY A 246 0.08 -13.38 -8.63
C GLY A 246 -1.43 -13.24 -8.43
N ASP A 247 -2.13 -14.37 -8.37
CA ASP A 247 -3.56 -14.51 -8.08
C ASP A 247 -3.90 -13.99 -6.68
N LEU A 248 -4.59 -12.85 -6.64
CA LEU A 248 -4.97 -12.17 -5.42
C LEU A 248 -5.88 -13.03 -4.53
N PHE A 249 -6.76 -13.86 -5.09
CA PHE A 249 -7.66 -14.68 -4.30
C PHE A 249 -6.89 -15.76 -3.55
N LYS A 250 -6.02 -16.50 -4.26
CA LYS A 250 -5.18 -17.53 -3.66
C LYS A 250 -4.23 -16.94 -2.61
N ILE A 251 -3.61 -15.80 -2.91
CA ILE A 251 -2.71 -15.11 -1.97
C ILE A 251 -3.47 -14.72 -0.69
N LYS A 252 -4.67 -14.14 -0.82
CA LYS A 252 -5.50 -13.75 0.33
C LYS A 252 -6.00 -14.95 1.13
N GLU A 253 -6.35 -16.05 0.46
CA GLU A 253 -6.73 -17.30 1.12
C GLU A 253 -5.59 -17.82 1.99
N ILE A 254 -4.39 -17.93 1.41
CA ILE A 254 -3.19 -18.42 2.11
C ILE A 254 -2.80 -17.50 3.27
N PHE A 255 -2.87 -16.18 3.06
CA PHE A 255 -2.66 -15.22 4.15
C PHE A 255 -3.67 -15.38 5.29
N SER A 256 -4.94 -15.63 4.97
CA SER A 256 -5.99 -15.87 5.97
C SER A 256 -5.77 -17.17 6.75
N GLN A 257 -5.31 -18.23 6.07
CA GLN A 257 -4.95 -19.49 6.72
C GLN A 257 -3.75 -19.30 7.66
N LEU A 258 -2.73 -18.56 7.22
CA LEU A 258 -1.59 -18.23 8.05
C LEU A 258 -2.00 -17.45 9.29
N GLU A 259 -2.78 -16.39 9.12
CA GLU A 259 -3.32 -15.59 10.22
C GLU A 259 -4.07 -16.46 11.23
N SER A 260 -4.90 -17.39 10.76
CA SER A 260 -5.64 -18.34 11.61
C SER A 260 -4.73 -19.32 12.36
N LYS A 261 -3.63 -19.77 11.75
CA LYS A 261 -2.62 -20.62 12.42
C LYS A 261 -1.88 -19.82 13.49
N ILE A 262 -1.31 -18.67 13.11
CA ILE A 262 -0.47 -17.83 13.99
C ILE A 262 -1.27 -17.24 15.16
N SER A 263 -2.52 -16.82 14.94
CA SER A 263 -3.35 -16.20 16.00
C SER A 263 -3.67 -17.12 17.18
N LYS A 264 -3.48 -18.44 17.04
CA LYS A 264 -3.68 -19.41 18.11
C LYS A 264 -2.47 -19.54 19.04
N GLU A 265 -1.34 -18.95 18.68
CA GLU A 265 -0.10 -19.06 19.43
C GLU A 265 -0.14 -18.21 20.70
N GLU A 266 -0.02 -18.86 21.85
CA GLU A 266 -0.12 -18.21 23.16
C GLU A 266 0.90 -17.08 23.34
N ILE A 267 2.06 -17.19 22.70
CA ILE A 267 3.13 -16.19 22.78
C ILE A 267 2.71 -14.83 22.19
N LEU A 268 1.70 -14.81 21.31
CA LEU A 268 1.14 -13.60 20.73
C LEU A 268 -0.02 -13.01 21.55
N LEU A 269 -0.45 -13.67 22.62
CA LEU A 269 -1.45 -13.15 23.57
C LEU A 269 -0.83 -12.21 24.61
N SER A 270 0.50 -12.23 24.75
CA SER A 270 1.24 -11.43 25.72
C SER A 270 1.99 -10.28 25.05
N GLU A 271 2.32 -9.25 25.83
CA GLU A 271 3.22 -8.19 25.35
C GLU A 271 4.63 -8.71 25.11
N PHE A 272 5.28 -8.22 24.05
CA PHE A 272 6.66 -8.56 23.74
C PHE A 272 7.60 -8.00 24.81
N ASN A 273 8.42 -8.87 25.40
CA ASN A 273 9.33 -8.53 26.50
C ASN A 273 10.80 -8.36 26.08
N GLY A 274 11.10 -8.41 24.78
CA GLY A 274 12.46 -8.33 24.25
C GLY A 274 13.15 -9.68 24.02
N ASP A 275 12.60 -10.81 24.45
CA ASP A 275 13.17 -12.13 24.17
C ASP A 275 12.57 -12.73 22.89
N LEU A 276 13.42 -12.98 21.89
CA LEU A 276 13.03 -13.58 20.61
C LEU A 276 12.93 -15.12 20.68
N LYS A 277 13.50 -15.78 21.69
CA LYS A 277 13.53 -17.26 21.76
C LYS A 277 12.14 -17.89 21.71
N PRO A 278 11.11 -17.38 22.41
CA PRO A 278 9.76 -17.98 22.40
C PRO A 278 9.08 -17.92 21.04
N TYR A 279 9.49 -16.99 20.17
CA TYR A 279 8.86 -16.76 18.87
C TYR A 279 9.43 -17.68 17.78
N ARG A 280 10.55 -18.38 18.02
CA ARG A 280 11.23 -19.21 17.02
C ARG A 280 10.34 -20.27 16.36
N THR A 281 9.32 -20.77 17.05
CA THR A 281 8.37 -21.73 16.49
C THR A 281 7.51 -21.13 15.39
N LEU A 282 7.29 -19.80 15.41
CA LEU A 282 6.47 -19.12 14.40
C LEU A 282 7.14 -19.14 13.02
N SER A 283 8.47 -19.25 12.93
CA SER A 283 9.14 -19.35 11.64
C SER A 283 8.77 -20.63 10.88
N SER A 284 8.41 -21.70 11.59
CA SER A 284 7.96 -22.94 10.97
C SER A 284 6.64 -22.75 10.23
N TYR A 285 5.69 -21.99 10.79
CA TYR A 285 4.43 -21.67 10.08
C TYR A 285 4.68 -20.87 8.82
N LEU A 286 5.61 -19.90 8.85
CA LEU A 286 5.96 -19.12 7.68
C LEU A 286 6.55 -20.01 6.57
N ASP A 287 7.33 -21.03 6.94
CA ASP A 287 7.94 -21.97 6.00
C ASP A 287 6.95 -22.99 5.41
N GLU A 288 5.96 -23.40 6.20
CA GLU A 288 4.87 -24.27 5.72
C GLU A 288 4.07 -23.61 4.59
N ILE A 289 3.80 -22.30 4.69
CA ILE A 289 3.04 -21.56 3.69
C ILE A 289 3.62 -21.70 2.28
N ILE A 290 4.95 -21.65 2.12
CA ILE A 290 5.55 -21.75 0.79
C ILE A 290 5.34 -23.13 0.19
N ASN A 291 5.46 -24.16 1.02
CA ASN A 291 5.22 -25.51 0.55
C ASN A 291 3.75 -25.72 0.15
N GLU A 292 2.81 -25.03 0.80
CA GLU A 292 1.39 -25.02 0.43
C GLU A 292 1.12 -24.18 -0.84
N PHE A 293 2.00 -23.23 -1.16
CA PHE A 293 1.82 -22.27 -2.24
C PHE A 293 2.45 -22.73 -3.58
N ASP A 294 3.52 -23.52 -3.53
CA ASP A 294 4.17 -24.14 -4.69
C ASP A 294 3.48 -25.45 -5.16
N GLN A 295 2.45 -25.93 -4.44
CA GLN A 295 1.63 -27.11 -4.78
C GLN A 295 0.35 -26.73 -5.52
#